data_AF-A0A090Q0A8-F1
#
_entry.id   AF-A0A090Q0A8-F1
#
_cell.length_a   1.000
_cell.length_b   1.000
_cell.length_c   1.000
_cell.angle_alpha   90.00
_cell.angle_beta   90.00
_cell.angle_gamma   90.00
#
_symmetry.space_group_name_H-M   'P 1'
#
loop_
_entity.id
_entity.type
_entity.pdbx_description
1 polymer ?
#
loop_
_entity_poly.entity_id
_entity_poly.type
_entity_poly.pdbx_seq_one_letter_code
_entity_poly.pdbx_strand_id
1 'polypeptide(L)'
;MATKNQSLGEFIIEHQAAFPYSSGELSRLINSIRLAAKMVNHEVNKAGLVDITGSIGEINTQGEDQQKLDVFANETFIRTLTNRQIVCGIASEENDDYITIEGNDGNHASKYVVLMDPLDGSSNIDVNVSVGTIFSIYRRVTPPGTPVQLEDFLQPGNQQVAAGYIVYGTSTMLVYTTGHGVNGFTLNPALGTYYLSHPNMQFPEDGRIYSVNEGNYVHFPQGLKII
;
A
#
# COMPACT_ATOMS: atom_id res chain seq x y z
N MET A 1 18.62 12.09 16.18
CA MET A 1 18.18 11.03 17.11
C MET A 1 16.68 10.94 16.97
N ALA A 2 16.12 9.77 16.66
CA ALA A 2 14.67 9.60 16.60
C ALA A 2 14.06 9.93 17.96
N THR A 3 13.12 10.87 17.98
CA THR A 3 12.42 11.29 19.21
C THR A 3 11.49 10.15 19.65
N LYS A 4 11.61 9.75 20.92
CA LYS A 4 10.72 8.75 21.51
C LYS A 4 9.28 9.26 21.40
N ASN A 5 8.38 8.45 20.84
CA ASN A 5 6.97 8.76 20.57
C ASN A 5 6.69 9.78 19.44
N GLN A 6 7.58 9.91 18.45
CA GLN A 6 7.27 10.69 17.26
C GLN A 6 6.14 10.03 16.45
N SER A 7 5.09 10.79 16.14
CA SER A 7 4.00 10.34 15.29
C SER A 7 4.38 10.37 13.80
N LEU A 8 3.69 9.58 12.98
CA LEU A 8 3.83 9.62 11.52
C LEU A 8 3.60 11.03 10.95
N GLY A 9 2.67 11.79 11.53
CA GLY A 9 2.40 13.17 11.10
C GLY A 9 3.58 14.10 11.35
N GLU A 10 4.15 14.07 12.56
CA GLU A 10 5.34 14.85 12.92
C GLU A 10 6.54 14.47 12.07
N PHE A 11 6.77 13.16 11.88
CA PHE A 11 7.85 12.66 11.04
C PHE A 11 7.77 13.19 9.60
N ILE A 12 6.58 13.14 8.98
CA ILE A 12 6.38 13.66 7.62
C ILE A 12 6.65 15.16 7.56
N ILE A 13 6.20 15.93 8.56
CA ILE A 13 6.42 17.39 8.62
C ILE A 13 7.92 17.71 8.71
N GLU A 14 8.66 17.01 9.56
CA GLU A 14 10.11 17.21 9.72
C GLU A 14 10.91 16.82 8.45
N HIS A 15 10.43 15.84 7.70
CA HIS A 15 11.13 15.29 6.53
C HIS A 15 10.57 15.77 5.19
N GLN A 16 9.77 16.85 5.16
CA GLN A 16 9.20 17.39 3.90
C GLN A 16 10.29 17.69 2.86
N ALA A 17 11.42 18.26 3.28
CA ALA A 17 12.52 18.61 2.39
C ALA A 17 13.23 17.41 1.76
N ALA A 18 13.11 16.21 2.35
CA ALA A 18 13.63 14.97 1.78
C ALA A 18 12.76 14.44 0.64
N PHE A 19 11.65 15.10 0.32
CA PHE A 19 10.84 14.76 -0.85
C PHE A 19 11.06 15.80 -1.94
N PRO A 20 11.65 15.43 -3.09
CA PRO A 20 11.64 16.28 -4.27
C PRO A 20 10.19 16.69 -4.56
N TYR A 21 9.93 17.97 -4.81
CA TYR A 21 8.59 18.50 -5.16
C TYR A 21 7.59 18.72 -4.00
N SER A 22 8.03 18.85 -2.75
CA SER A 22 7.13 18.99 -1.59
C SER A 22 6.39 20.34 -1.50
N SER A 23 5.10 20.35 -1.88
CA SER A 23 4.10 21.40 -1.54
C SER A 23 3.08 20.91 -0.48
N GLY A 24 3.37 19.79 0.21
CA GLY A 24 2.45 19.12 1.15
C GLY A 24 1.58 18.02 0.52
N GLU A 25 1.72 17.77 -0.79
CA GLU A 25 1.01 16.73 -1.54
C GLU A 25 1.29 15.31 -1.00
N LEU A 26 2.56 14.97 -0.73
CA LEU A 26 2.92 13.67 -0.14
C LEU A 26 2.28 13.45 1.24
N SER A 27 2.29 14.49 2.09
CA SER A 27 1.65 14.42 3.40
C SER A 27 0.17 14.05 3.25
N ARG A 28 -0.52 14.60 2.25
CA ARG A 28 -1.92 14.25 1.98
C ARG A 28 -2.07 12.81 1.47
N LEU A 29 -1.15 12.32 0.63
CA LEU A 29 -1.13 10.92 0.13
C LEU A 29 -0.97 9.92 1.26
N ILE A 30 0.08 10.05 2.07
CA ILE A 30 0.32 9.15 3.19
C ILE A 30 -0.80 9.26 4.23
N ASN A 31 -1.39 10.46 4.40
CA ASN A 31 -2.58 10.63 5.24
C ASN A 31 -3.83 9.92 4.68
N SER A 32 -3.95 9.73 3.37
CA SER A 32 -4.98 8.87 2.78
C SER A 32 -4.75 7.41 3.06
N ILE A 33 -3.55 6.95 2.76
CA ILE A 33 -3.15 5.56 2.94
C ILE A 33 -3.33 5.14 4.40
N ARG A 34 -2.86 5.95 5.36
CA ARG A 34 -3.06 5.62 6.80
C ARG A 34 -4.53 5.57 7.22
N LEU A 35 -5.41 6.36 6.59
CA LEU A 35 -6.83 6.37 6.93
C LEU A 35 -7.50 5.09 6.41
N ALA A 36 -7.27 4.75 5.14
CA ALA A 36 -7.73 3.49 4.57
C ALA A 36 -7.21 2.29 5.36
N ALA A 37 -5.90 2.29 5.66
CA ALA A 37 -5.27 1.26 6.48
C ALA A 37 -5.96 1.05 7.83
N LYS A 38 -6.37 2.13 8.51
CA LYS A 38 -7.10 2.02 9.77
C LYS A 38 -8.49 1.42 9.61
N MET A 39 -9.17 1.74 8.51
CA MET A 39 -10.49 1.18 8.20
C MET A 39 -10.39 -0.30 7.84
N VAL A 40 -9.45 -0.68 6.97
CA VAL A 40 -9.19 -2.08 6.63
C VAL A 40 -8.75 -2.87 7.86
N ASN A 41 -7.81 -2.35 8.65
CA ASN A 41 -7.41 -2.99 9.90
C ASN A 41 -8.58 -3.21 10.87
N HIS A 42 -9.55 -2.31 10.90
CA HIS A 42 -10.73 -2.47 11.75
C HIS A 42 -11.59 -3.66 11.33
N GLU A 43 -11.77 -3.85 10.02
CA GLU A 43 -12.53 -4.98 9.47
C GLU A 43 -11.73 -6.29 9.56
N VAL A 44 -10.43 -6.29 9.24
CA VAL A 44 -9.56 -7.47 9.40
C VAL A 44 -9.61 -8.01 10.83
N ASN A 45 -9.54 -7.15 11.85
CA ASN A 45 -9.61 -7.56 13.25
C ASN A 45 -11.00 -8.06 13.70
N LYS A 46 -12.01 -7.93 12.84
CA LYS A 46 -13.39 -8.38 13.06
C LYS A 46 -13.82 -9.50 12.11
N ALA A 47 -12.93 -9.96 11.24
CA ALA A 47 -13.23 -10.96 10.22
C ALA A 47 -13.94 -12.20 10.77
N GLY A 48 -13.53 -12.71 11.94
CA GLY A 48 -14.20 -13.86 12.59
C GLY A 48 -15.53 -13.57 13.29
N LEU A 49 -16.00 -12.32 13.33
CA LEU A 49 -17.21 -11.88 14.05
C LEU A 49 -18.30 -11.31 13.13
N VAL A 50 -17.96 -11.00 11.88
CA VAL A 50 -18.83 -10.34 10.90
C VAL A 50 -18.78 -11.17 9.62
N ASP A 51 -19.89 -11.22 8.86
CA ASP A 51 -19.98 -11.96 7.59
C ASP A 51 -19.25 -11.24 6.43
N ILE A 52 -17.98 -10.93 6.67
CA ILE A 52 -17.03 -10.26 5.75
C ILE A 52 -15.92 -11.21 5.26
N THR A 53 -15.97 -12.47 5.68
CA THR A 53 -15.11 -13.57 5.20
C THR A 53 -15.89 -14.44 4.22
N GLY A 54 -15.18 -15.03 3.26
CA GLY A 54 -15.77 -15.90 2.23
C GLY A 54 -15.90 -15.24 0.86
N SER A 55 -15.87 -16.09 -0.17
CA SER A 55 -15.91 -15.70 -1.58
C SER A 55 -17.20 -14.97 -1.92
N ILE A 56 -17.10 -13.92 -2.74
CA ILE A 56 -18.25 -13.21 -3.31
C ILE A 56 -18.90 -14.03 -4.44
N GLY A 57 -18.26 -15.12 -4.87
CA GLY A 57 -18.69 -15.93 -6.01
C GLY A 57 -18.30 -15.32 -7.36
N GLU A 58 -17.47 -14.28 -7.36
CA GLU A 58 -16.85 -13.69 -8.54
C GLU A 58 -15.36 -14.07 -8.60
N ILE A 59 -14.89 -14.37 -9.80
CA ILE A 59 -13.48 -14.67 -10.08
C ILE A 59 -12.82 -13.38 -10.52
N ASN A 60 -11.72 -12.98 -9.87
CA ASN A 60 -10.97 -11.78 -10.24
C ASN A 60 -10.20 -11.98 -11.57
N THR A 61 -9.60 -10.91 -12.09
CA THR A 61 -8.83 -10.95 -13.37
C THR A 61 -7.62 -11.86 -13.35
N GLN A 62 -7.16 -12.27 -12.17
CA GLN A 62 -6.07 -13.20 -11.96
C GLN A 62 -6.52 -14.66 -11.84
N GLY A 63 -7.84 -14.91 -11.88
CA GLY A 63 -8.40 -16.26 -11.79
C GLY A 63 -8.60 -16.78 -10.37
N GLU A 64 -8.59 -15.91 -9.37
CA GLU A 64 -8.76 -16.24 -7.95
C GLU A 64 -10.18 -15.89 -7.45
N ASP A 65 -10.66 -16.62 -6.43
CA ASP A 65 -11.93 -16.35 -5.77
C ASP A 65 -11.82 -15.05 -4.96
N GLN A 66 -12.53 -14.00 -5.38
CA GLN A 66 -12.46 -12.70 -4.71
C GLN A 66 -13.16 -12.75 -3.35
N GLN A 67 -12.45 -12.37 -2.29
CA GLN A 67 -13.00 -12.33 -0.94
C GLN A 67 -13.74 -11.01 -0.71
N LYS A 68 -14.81 -11.03 0.10
CA LYS A 68 -15.54 -9.81 0.51
C LYS A 68 -14.63 -8.71 1.05
N LEU A 69 -13.57 -9.11 1.75
CA LEU A 69 -12.63 -8.17 2.36
C LEU A 69 -11.70 -7.52 1.31
N ASP A 70 -11.40 -8.20 0.20
CA ASP A 70 -10.63 -7.64 -0.92
C ASP A 70 -11.40 -6.48 -1.55
N VAL A 71 -12.69 -6.70 -1.86
CA VAL A 71 -13.57 -5.66 -2.39
C VAL A 71 -13.69 -4.49 -1.42
N PHE A 72 -13.90 -4.77 -0.13
CA PHE A 72 -13.97 -3.72 0.88
C PHE A 72 -12.68 -2.89 0.96
N ALA A 73 -11.52 -3.56 0.94
CA ALA A 73 -10.23 -2.90 0.98
C ALA A 73 -10.04 -2.03 -0.26
N ASN A 74 -10.29 -2.59 -1.45
CA ASN A 74 -10.19 -1.89 -2.72
C ASN A 74 -11.05 -0.61 -2.75
N GLU A 75 -12.35 -0.74 -2.48
CA GLU A 75 -13.28 0.41 -2.44
C GLU A 75 -12.85 1.46 -1.41
N THR A 76 -12.36 1.01 -0.25
CA THR A 76 -11.90 1.91 0.82
C THR A 76 -10.67 2.70 0.40
N PHE A 77 -9.68 2.06 -0.22
CA PHE A 77 -8.49 2.74 -0.72
C PHE A 77 -8.83 3.69 -1.87
N ILE A 78 -9.58 3.24 -2.89
CA ILE A 78 -10.04 4.10 -3.99
C ILE A 78 -10.75 5.33 -3.44
N ARG A 79 -11.77 5.15 -2.59
CA ARG A 79 -12.55 6.25 -2.02
C ARG A 79 -11.68 7.25 -1.26
N THR A 80 -10.77 6.78 -0.40
CA THR A 80 -9.94 7.68 0.42
C THR A 80 -8.87 8.42 -0.38
N LEU A 81 -8.36 7.83 -1.45
CA LEU A 81 -7.41 8.46 -2.38
C LEU A 81 -8.12 9.50 -3.26
N THR A 82 -9.28 9.16 -3.81
CA THR A 82 -10.11 10.05 -4.65
C THR A 82 -10.63 11.26 -3.87
N ASN A 83 -11.19 11.05 -2.67
CA ASN A 83 -11.79 12.13 -1.87
C ASN A 83 -10.81 13.24 -1.47
N ARG A 84 -9.50 12.95 -1.51
CA ARG A 84 -8.47 13.95 -1.19
C ARG A 84 -7.94 14.68 -2.42
N GLN A 85 -8.39 14.40 -3.65
CA GLN A 85 -7.98 15.08 -4.89
C GLN A 85 -6.46 15.22 -5.04
N ILE A 86 -5.75 14.16 -4.70
CA ILE A 86 -4.29 14.12 -4.63
C ILE A 86 -3.66 13.15 -5.63
N VAL A 87 -4.50 12.40 -6.32
CA VAL A 87 -4.14 11.46 -7.38
C VAL A 87 -4.96 11.78 -8.63
N CYS A 88 -4.38 11.55 -9.80
CA CYS A 88 -5.06 11.66 -11.10
C CYS A 88 -5.42 10.29 -11.68
N GLY A 89 -4.91 9.21 -11.08
CA GLY A 89 -5.33 7.86 -11.41
C GLY A 89 -4.85 6.81 -10.42
N ILE A 90 -5.51 5.67 -10.45
CA ILE A 90 -5.24 4.52 -9.59
C ILE A 90 -5.21 3.26 -10.46
N ALA A 91 -4.24 2.39 -10.25
CA ALA A 91 -4.31 0.99 -10.69
C ALA A 91 -4.38 0.10 -9.45
N SER A 92 -5.30 -0.84 -9.44
CA SER A 92 -5.51 -1.77 -8.33
C SER A 92 -5.39 -3.18 -8.86
N GLU A 93 -4.88 -4.09 -8.05
CA GLU A 93 -4.96 -5.52 -8.32
C GLU A 93 -6.40 -5.98 -8.61
N GLU A 94 -7.35 -5.40 -7.89
CA GLU A 94 -8.77 -5.76 -7.91
C GLU A 94 -9.57 -5.10 -9.06
N ASN A 95 -8.90 -4.45 -10.02
CA ASN A 95 -9.53 -3.77 -11.14
C ASN A 95 -8.85 -4.11 -12.46
N ASP A 96 -9.64 -4.49 -13.47
CA ASP A 96 -9.17 -4.85 -14.82
C ASP A 96 -8.41 -3.71 -15.50
N ASP A 97 -8.94 -2.49 -15.35
CA ASP A 97 -8.41 -1.27 -15.95
C ASP A 97 -8.06 -0.24 -14.88
N TYR A 98 -7.13 0.66 -15.22
CA TYR A 98 -6.81 1.80 -14.36
C TYR A 98 -8.00 2.77 -14.26
N ILE A 99 -8.14 3.37 -13.09
CA ILE A 99 -9.18 4.34 -12.78
C ILE A 99 -8.62 5.74 -13.01
N THR A 100 -9.29 6.50 -13.86
CA THR A 100 -8.99 7.94 -14.04
C THR A 100 -9.73 8.75 -12.96
N ILE A 101 -9.05 9.71 -12.35
CA ILE A 101 -9.62 10.54 -11.28
C ILE A 101 -9.65 12.01 -11.69
N GLU A 102 -10.85 12.57 -11.65
CA GLU A 102 -11.12 13.98 -11.86
C GLU A 102 -11.06 14.74 -10.53
N GLY A 103 -10.50 15.95 -10.56
CA GLY A 103 -10.61 16.92 -9.47
C GLY A 103 -12.04 17.49 -9.36
N ASN A 104 -12.34 18.20 -8.26
CA ASN A 104 -13.67 18.80 -8.07
C ASN A 104 -14.04 19.85 -9.13
N ASP A 105 -13.06 20.41 -9.81
CA ASP A 105 -13.20 21.35 -10.93
C ASP A 105 -13.40 20.64 -12.27
N GLY A 106 -13.54 19.30 -12.28
CA GLY A 106 -13.60 18.46 -13.49
C GLY A 106 -12.26 18.35 -14.20
N ASN A 107 -11.16 18.82 -13.58
CA ASN A 107 -9.84 18.85 -14.20
C ASN A 107 -8.92 17.75 -13.63
N HIS A 108 -7.96 17.32 -14.42
CA HIS A 108 -7.01 16.26 -14.06
C HIS A 108 -5.66 16.85 -13.63
N ALA A 109 -5.69 17.89 -12.80
CA ALA A 109 -4.51 18.68 -12.45
C ALA A 109 -3.54 17.98 -11.49
N SER A 110 -3.99 16.91 -10.81
CA SER A 110 -3.12 16.13 -9.94
C SER A 110 -1.97 15.48 -10.72
N LYS A 111 -0.83 15.33 -10.05
CA LYS A 111 0.43 14.90 -10.64
C LYS A 111 0.82 13.48 -10.28
N TYR A 112 0.07 12.81 -9.40
CA TYR A 112 0.44 11.48 -8.90
C TYR A 112 -0.52 10.42 -9.39
N VAL A 113 0.01 9.25 -9.67
CA VAL A 113 -0.74 8.01 -9.83
C VAL A 113 -0.33 7.04 -8.74
N VAL A 114 -1.27 6.20 -8.31
CA VAL A 114 -1.03 5.18 -7.27
C VAL A 114 -1.32 3.81 -7.85
N LEU A 115 -0.39 2.88 -7.69
CA LEU A 115 -0.61 1.46 -7.92
C LEU A 115 -0.73 0.79 -6.56
N MET A 116 -1.65 -0.13 -6.39
CA MET A 116 -1.84 -0.81 -5.11
C MET A 116 -2.29 -2.26 -5.28
N ASP A 117 -1.88 -3.05 -4.30
CA ASP A 117 -2.53 -4.28 -3.91
C ASP A 117 -3.24 -3.95 -2.59
N PRO A 118 -4.58 -3.86 -2.59
CA PRO A 118 -5.34 -3.41 -1.42
C PRO A 118 -5.31 -4.43 -0.27
N LEU A 119 -5.17 -5.73 -0.55
CA LEU A 119 -5.19 -6.79 0.46
C LEU A 119 -4.33 -8.03 0.09
N ASP A 120 -3.01 -7.86 0.20
CA ASP A 120 -2.04 -8.94 -0.04
C ASP A 120 -2.24 -10.13 0.92
N GLY A 121 -2.22 -11.33 0.33
CA GLY A 121 -2.37 -12.57 1.07
C GLY A 121 -3.81 -12.86 1.50
N SER A 122 -4.81 -12.46 0.72
CA SER A 122 -6.24 -12.70 1.01
C SER A 122 -6.58 -14.16 1.36
N SER A 123 -5.86 -15.14 0.79
CA SER A 123 -5.97 -16.56 1.13
C SER A 123 -5.70 -16.88 2.61
N ASN A 124 -5.00 -15.99 3.33
CA ASN A 124 -4.62 -16.14 4.73
C ASN A 124 -5.67 -15.59 5.71
N ILE A 125 -6.71 -14.90 5.23
CA ILE A 125 -7.74 -14.27 6.05
C ILE A 125 -8.47 -15.32 6.91
N ASP A 126 -8.95 -16.39 6.29
CA ASP A 126 -9.78 -17.42 6.96
C ASP A 126 -9.01 -18.22 8.02
N VAL A 127 -7.68 -18.24 7.93
CA VAL A 127 -6.80 -18.94 8.86
C VAL A 127 -6.11 -18.00 9.86
N ASN A 128 -6.52 -16.73 9.91
CA ASN A 128 -6.02 -15.72 10.85
C ASN A 128 -4.48 -15.56 10.80
N VAL A 129 -3.92 -15.65 9.60
CA VAL A 129 -2.50 -15.37 9.31
C VAL A 129 -2.36 -13.91 8.87
N SER A 130 -1.15 -13.35 8.96
CA SER A 130 -0.91 -11.95 8.61
C SER A 130 -1.21 -11.68 7.14
N VAL A 131 -1.87 -10.55 6.89
CA VAL A 131 -2.19 -10.01 5.55
C VAL A 131 -1.65 -8.59 5.44
N GLY A 132 -1.65 -8.01 4.24
CA GLY A 132 -1.03 -6.71 4.01
C GLY A 132 -1.79 -5.81 3.05
N THR A 133 -1.25 -4.63 2.81
CA THR A 133 -1.60 -3.75 1.69
C THR A 133 -0.27 -3.26 1.12
N ILE A 134 -0.11 -3.25 -0.19
CA ILE A 134 1.08 -2.72 -0.85
C ILE A 134 0.68 -1.50 -1.68
N PHE A 135 1.51 -0.46 -1.67
CA PHE A 135 1.28 0.72 -2.51
C PHE A 135 2.57 1.23 -3.13
N SER A 136 2.43 1.76 -4.34
CA SER A 136 3.48 2.36 -5.14
C SER A 136 2.96 3.69 -5.70
N ILE A 137 3.78 4.74 -5.60
CA ILE A 137 3.41 6.10 -5.98
C ILE A 137 4.38 6.58 -7.05
N TYR A 138 3.82 7.02 -8.18
CA TYR A 138 4.56 7.64 -9.26
C TYR A 138 4.06 9.05 -9.51
N ARG A 139 4.90 9.84 -10.18
CA ARG A 139 4.44 11.05 -10.86
C ARG A 139 3.97 10.66 -12.26
N ARG A 140 2.87 11.22 -12.73
CA ARG A 140 2.39 11.03 -14.10
C ARG A 140 3.42 11.53 -15.12
N VAL A 141 3.49 10.88 -16.26
CA VAL A 141 4.31 11.29 -17.42
C VAL A 141 3.49 12.10 -18.42
N THR A 142 2.18 11.83 -18.50
CA THR A 142 1.24 12.60 -19.30
C THR A 142 1.08 14.03 -18.75
N PRO A 143 0.75 15.02 -19.59
CA PRO A 143 0.59 16.41 -19.14
C PRO A 143 -0.50 16.59 -18.06
N PRO A 144 -0.24 17.34 -16.97
CA PRO A 144 -1.28 17.69 -16.02
C PRO A 144 -2.46 18.42 -16.68
N GLY A 145 -3.67 18.07 -16.27
CA GLY A 145 -4.91 18.58 -16.84
C GLY A 145 -5.53 17.69 -17.92
N THR A 146 -4.82 16.66 -18.39
CA THR A 146 -5.42 15.61 -19.25
C THR A 146 -5.76 14.37 -18.42
N PRO A 147 -6.68 13.50 -18.89
CA PRO A 147 -6.83 12.15 -18.34
C PRO A 147 -5.51 11.39 -18.33
N VAL A 148 -5.33 10.50 -17.34
CA VAL A 148 -4.18 9.58 -17.31
C VAL A 148 -4.29 8.56 -18.45
N GLN A 149 -3.15 8.05 -18.87
CA GLN A 149 -3.03 7.02 -19.89
C GLN A 149 -2.27 5.82 -19.32
N LEU A 150 -2.33 4.69 -20.01
CA LEU A 150 -1.64 3.46 -19.58
C LEU A 150 -0.13 3.68 -19.32
N GLU A 151 0.52 4.55 -20.09
CA GLU A 151 1.94 4.91 -19.89
C GLU A 151 2.26 5.55 -18.53
N ASP A 152 1.27 6.14 -17.85
CA ASP A 152 1.45 6.66 -16.50
C ASP A 152 1.64 5.53 -15.48
N PHE A 153 1.13 4.33 -15.76
CA PHE A 153 1.20 3.16 -14.86
C PHE A 153 2.31 2.16 -15.26
N LEU A 154 2.76 2.18 -16.53
CA LEU A 154 3.81 1.28 -17.04
C LEU A 154 5.22 1.88 -16.93
N GLN A 155 5.47 2.66 -15.87
CA GLN A 155 6.79 3.25 -15.59
C GLN A 155 7.72 2.23 -14.93
N PRO A 156 9.05 2.31 -15.15
CA PRO A 156 9.99 1.42 -14.49
C PRO A 156 10.07 1.72 -12.99
N GLY A 157 10.28 0.68 -12.17
CA GLY A 157 10.30 0.76 -10.70
C GLY A 157 11.29 1.78 -10.10
N ASN A 158 12.32 2.17 -10.85
CA ASN A 158 13.27 3.21 -10.43
C ASN A 158 12.71 4.65 -10.52
N GLN A 159 11.50 4.84 -11.06
CA GLN A 159 10.80 6.13 -11.11
C GLN A 159 9.79 6.32 -9.96
N GLN A 160 9.66 5.34 -9.05
CA GLN A 160 8.80 5.48 -7.87
C GLN A 160 9.27 6.67 -7.04
N VAL A 161 8.34 7.56 -6.71
CA VAL A 161 8.61 8.69 -5.79
C VAL A 161 8.42 8.28 -4.34
N ALA A 162 7.54 7.31 -4.08
CA ALA A 162 7.36 6.69 -2.79
C ALA A 162 6.77 5.29 -2.95
N ALA A 163 7.05 4.41 -2.01
CA ALA A 163 6.48 3.07 -1.96
C ALA A 163 6.43 2.59 -0.51
N GLY A 164 5.57 1.63 -0.24
CA GLY A 164 5.47 1.05 1.08
C GLY A 164 4.44 -0.05 1.15
N TYR A 165 4.29 -0.58 2.35
CA TYR A 165 3.29 -1.57 2.67
C TYR A 165 2.74 -1.34 4.08
N ILE A 166 1.56 -1.88 4.32
CA ILE A 166 0.97 -2.03 5.63
C ILE A 166 0.90 -3.51 5.92
N VAL A 167 1.27 -3.93 7.12
CA VAL A 167 1.09 -5.31 7.59
C VAL A 167 0.04 -5.32 8.70
N TYR A 168 -1.00 -6.13 8.52
CA TYR A 168 -2.06 -6.42 9.48
C TYR A 168 -1.72 -7.74 10.19
N GLY A 169 -0.73 -7.71 11.06
CA GLY A 169 -0.29 -8.87 11.83
C GLY A 169 -0.71 -8.78 13.30
N THR A 170 0.13 -9.35 14.18
CA THR A 170 -0.03 -9.22 15.65
C THR A 170 -0.06 -7.77 16.11
N SER A 171 0.58 -6.87 15.36
CA SER A 171 0.39 -5.43 15.43
C SER A 171 0.31 -4.87 14.01
N THR A 172 -0.42 -3.76 13.85
CA THR A 172 -0.50 -3.08 12.55
C THR A 172 0.71 -2.17 12.38
N MET A 173 1.47 -2.37 11.31
CA MET A 173 2.61 -1.50 10.97
C MET A 173 2.48 -0.94 9.56
N LEU A 174 2.84 0.33 9.40
CA LEU A 174 3.02 0.98 8.11
C LEU A 174 4.52 1.18 7.89
N VAL A 175 5.05 0.66 6.79
CA VAL A 175 6.46 0.79 6.40
C VAL A 175 6.51 1.49 5.04
N TYR A 176 7.29 2.55 4.92
CA TYR A 176 7.42 3.25 3.64
C TYR A 176 8.80 3.89 3.44
N THR A 177 9.05 4.26 2.18
CA THR A 177 10.22 5.01 1.73
C THR A 177 9.83 6.07 0.70
N THR A 178 10.63 7.13 0.64
CA THR A 178 10.59 8.18 -0.40
C THR A 178 11.94 8.30 -1.11
N GLY A 179 12.79 7.28 -1.03
CA GLY A 179 14.17 7.29 -1.52
C GLY A 179 15.22 7.74 -0.48
N HIS A 180 14.79 8.20 0.70
CA HIS A 180 15.67 8.65 1.79
C HIS A 180 15.58 7.75 3.03
N GLY A 181 15.85 6.46 2.84
CA GLY A 181 15.75 5.43 3.88
C GLY A 181 14.34 4.85 4.03
N VAL A 182 14.26 3.75 4.77
CA VAL A 182 13.01 3.02 5.05
C VAL A 182 12.61 3.22 6.49
N ASN A 183 11.36 3.55 6.76
CA ASN A 183 10.89 3.81 8.12
C ASN A 183 9.60 3.05 8.42
N GLY A 184 9.56 2.37 9.56
CA GLY A 184 8.42 1.61 10.06
C GLY A 184 7.73 2.30 11.23
N PHE A 185 6.40 2.33 11.19
CA PHE A 185 5.53 2.94 12.18
C PHE A 185 4.52 1.93 12.69
N THR A 186 4.36 1.82 13.99
CA THR A 186 3.39 0.92 14.61
C THR A 186 2.14 1.69 15.03
N LEU A 187 0.97 1.17 14.73
CA LEU A 187 -0.32 1.73 15.14
C LEU A 187 -0.50 1.54 16.65
N ASN A 188 -0.79 2.63 17.37
CA ASN A 188 -1.39 2.56 18.69
C ASN A 188 -2.92 2.52 18.53
N PRO A 189 -3.60 1.39 18.79
CA PRO A 189 -5.04 1.26 18.55
C PRO A 189 -5.88 2.17 19.45
N ALA A 190 -5.44 2.38 20.70
CA ALA A 190 -6.16 3.21 21.67
C ALA A 190 -6.18 4.70 21.26
N LEU A 191 -5.11 5.18 20.60
CA LEU A 191 -5.00 6.56 20.11
C LEU A 191 -5.32 6.69 18.62
N GLY A 192 -5.46 5.57 17.91
CA GLY A 192 -5.65 5.53 16.46
C GLY A 192 -4.52 6.23 15.67
N THR A 193 -3.29 6.24 16.19
CA THR A 193 -2.16 7.00 15.64
C THR A 193 -0.94 6.10 15.45
N TYR A 194 -0.26 6.26 14.31
CA TYR A 194 0.99 5.57 14.00
C TYR A 194 2.18 6.30 14.62
N TYR A 195 3.04 5.56 15.32
CA TYR A 195 4.25 6.07 15.95
C TYR A 195 5.49 5.42 15.34
N LEU A 196 6.54 6.21 15.14
CA LEU A 196 7.82 5.74 14.64
C LEU A 196 8.39 4.69 15.61
N SER A 197 8.52 3.46 15.11
CA SER A 197 9.01 2.32 15.89
C SER A 197 10.31 1.76 15.31
N HIS A 198 10.51 1.89 13.99
CA HIS A 198 11.66 1.34 13.28
C HIS A 198 12.26 2.40 12.34
N PRO A 199 13.10 3.32 12.85
CA PRO A 199 13.75 4.34 12.03
C PRO A 199 14.86 3.74 11.17
N ASN A 200 14.97 4.19 9.91
CA ASN A 200 16.05 3.85 8.98
C ASN A 200 16.38 2.36 8.94
N MET A 201 15.37 1.53 8.66
CA MET A 201 15.49 0.08 8.56
C MET A 201 16.51 -0.30 7.48
N GLN A 202 17.39 -1.23 7.83
CA GLN A 202 18.38 -1.83 6.93
C GLN A 202 18.38 -3.34 7.15
N PHE A 203 18.67 -4.09 6.09
CA PHE A 203 18.99 -5.50 6.24
C PHE A 203 20.34 -5.66 6.97
N PRO A 204 20.51 -6.72 7.77
CA PRO A 204 21.85 -7.14 8.18
C PRO A 204 22.66 -7.56 6.96
N GLU A 205 23.99 -7.58 7.09
CA GLU A 205 24.91 -8.02 6.02
C GLU A 205 24.63 -9.48 5.60
N ASP A 206 24.31 -10.34 6.58
CA ASP A 206 24.00 -11.75 6.37
C ASP A 206 22.61 -12.13 6.88
N GLY A 207 21.94 -13.04 6.16
CA GLY A 207 20.67 -13.65 6.55
C GLY A 207 20.81 -15.12 6.96
N ARG A 208 19.87 -15.62 7.77
CA ARG A 208 19.82 -17.04 8.21
C ARG A 208 18.51 -17.75 7.86
N ILE A 209 17.62 -17.07 7.15
CA ILE A 209 16.28 -17.52 6.82
C ILE A 209 16.12 -17.40 5.32
N TYR A 210 15.61 -18.45 4.68
CA TYR A 210 15.06 -18.39 3.33
C TYR A 210 13.55 -18.61 3.42
N SER A 211 12.79 -18.02 2.50
CA SER A 211 11.34 -18.14 2.45
C SER A 211 10.93 -18.47 1.02
N VAL A 212 10.39 -19.67 0.82
CA VAL A 212 9.92 -20.19 -0.46
C VAL A 212 8.87 -21.27 -0.22
N ASN A 213 7.95 -21.47 -1.16
CA ASN A 213 7.04 -22.61 -1.13
C ASN A 213 7.72 -23.87 -1.71
N GLU A 214 8.34 -24.69 -0.85
CA GLU A 214 9.03 -25.92 -1.27
C GLU A 214 8.12 -27.00 -1.87
N GLY A 215 6.79 -26.88 -1.77
CA GLY A 215 5.87 -27.74 -2.49
C GLY A 215 6.07 -27.70 -4.02
N ASN A 216 6.65 -26.60 -4.52
CA ASN A 216 6.97 -26.41 -5.94
C ASN A 216 8.40 -26.86 -6.32
N TYR A 217 9.14 -27.53 -5.44
CA TYR A 217 10.55 -27.87 -5.63
C TYR A 217 10.87 -28.52 -6.98
N VAL A 218 10.04 -29.47 -7.41
CA VAL A 218 10.25 -30.21 -8.67
C VAL A 218 10.24 -29.30 -9.90
N HIS A 219 9.50 -28.18 -9.83
CA HIS A 219 9.36 -27.19 -10.89
C HIS A 219 10.38 -26.05 -10.81
N PHE A 220 11.22 -26.01 -9.76
CA PHE A 220 12.23 -24.97 -9.65
C PHE A 220 13.27 -25.06 -10.76
N PRO A 221 13.81 -23.91 -11.23
CA PRO A 221 15.05 -23.89 -12.02
C PRO A 221 16.19 -24.60 -11.31
N GLN A 222 17.13 -25.18 -12.07
CA GLN A 222 18.23 -25.99 -11.52
C GLN A 222 19.06 -25.23 -10.46
N GLY A 223 19.27 -23.92 -10.62
CA GLY A 223 20.02 -23.12 -9.65
C GLY A 223 19.35 -22.94 -8.28
N LEU A 224 18.04 -23.22 -8.18
CA LEU A 224 17.26 -23.17 -6.93
C LEU A 224 17.04 -24.55 -6.31
N LYS A 225 17.50 -25.63 -6.97
CA LYS A 225 17.50 -26.98 -6.42
C LYS A 225 18.77 -27.20 -5.61
N ILE A 226 18.76 -26.76 -4.36
CA ILE A 226 19.95 -26.70 -3.49
C ILE A 226 19.98 -27.85 -2.46
N ILE A 227 19.25 -28.93 -2.72
CA ILE A 227 19.30 -30.17 -1.93
C ILE A 227 19.78 -31.32 -2.81
#